data_AF-A0A1M6LLI7-F1
#
_entry.id   AF-A0A1M6LLI7-F1
#
_cell.length_a   1.000
_cell.length_b   1.000
_cell.length_c   1.000
_cell.angle_alpha   90.00
_cell.angle_beta   90.00
_cell.angle_gamma   90.00
#
_symmetry.space_group_name_H-M   'P 1'
#
loop_
_entity.id
_entity.type
_entity.pdbx_description
1 polymer ?
#
loop_
_entity_poly.entity_id
_entity_poly.type
_entity_poly.pdbx_seq_one_letter_code
_entity_poly.pdbx_strand_id
1 'polypeptide(L)'
;MCPLVKVMRSKLRKREIKKLKVVYSKEKPITPKAVGGDCKTNCICSNKDRTCVERRQIPGSVSFVPSVAGLIIASEVVKDIIGYTEN
;
A
#
# COMPACT_ATOMS: atom_id res chain seq x y z
N MET A 1 -5.98 3.36 -8.86
CA MET A 1 -6.45 3.53 -7.47
C MET A 1 -5.86 2.41 -6.62
N CYS A 2 -5.19 2.73 -5.51
CA CYS A 2 -4.38 1.77 -4.72
C CYS A 2 -5.22 0.67 -4.05
N PRO A 3 -4.83 -0.63 -4.09
CA PRO A 3 -5.62 -1.74 -3.56
C PRO A 3 -5.82 -1.66 -2.04
N LEU A 4 -4.82 -1.11 -1.33
CA LEU A 4 -4.82 -0.97 0.12
C LEU A 4 -5.93 -0.03 0.63
N VAL A 5 -6.32 0.96 -0.18
CA VAL A 5 -7.33 1.98 0.20
C VAL A 5 -8.68 1.34 0.53
N LYS A 6 -9.07 0.27 -0.16
CA LYS A 6 -10.34 -0.43 0.09
C LYS A 6 -10.38 -1.03 1.51
N VAL A 7 -9.28 -1.67 1.92
CA VAL A 7 -9.13 -2.29 3.23
C VAL A 7 -9.09 -1.21 4.32
N MET A 8 -8.28 -0.16 4.10
CA MET A 8 -8.16 0.94 5.06
C MET A 8 -9.49 1.65 5.30
N ARG A 9 -10.25 1.96 4.24
CA ARG A 9 -11.58 2.59 4.39
C ARG A 9 -12.56 1.72 5.19
N SER A 10 -12.55 0.41 4.99
CA SER A 10 -13.38 -0.51 5.78
C SER A 10 -12.99 -0.48 7.26
N LYS A 11 -11.69 -0.50 7.56
CA LYS A 11 -11.18 -0.44 8.94
C LYS A 11 -11.48 0.88 9.62
N LEU A 12 -11.34 2.01 8.90
CA LEU A 12 -11.63 3.34 9.43
C LEU A 12 -13.12 3.55 9.71
N ARG A 13 -14.01 3.04 8.83
CA ARG A 13 -15.46 3.06 9.07
C ARG A 13 -15.86 2.30 10.33
N LYS A 14 -15.25 1.13 10.58
CA LYS A 14 -15.47 0.36 11.83
C LYS A 14 -15.01 1.10 13.09
N ARG A 15 -14.13 2.09 12.95
CA ARG A 15 -13.64 2.95 14.04
C ARG A 15 -14.31 4.33 14.03
N GLU A 16 -15.36 4.51 13.23
CA GLU A 16 -16.13 5.75 13.11
C GLU A 16 -15.33 6.99 12.67
N ILE A 17 -14.16 6.78 12.05
CA ILE A 17 -13.32 7.88 11.57
C ILE A 17 -13.81 8.34 10.19
N LYS A 18 -14.37 9.54 10.12
CA LYS A 18 -15.02 10.09 8.90
C LYS A 18 -14.03 10.71 7.90
N LYS A 19 -13.02 11.46 8.36
CA LYS A 19 -12.08 12.20 7.49
C LYS A 19 -10.67 12.19 8.06
N LEU A 20 -9.69 11.95 7.20
CA LEU A 20 -8.26 11.95 7.51
C LEU A 20 -7.50 12.51 6.30
N LYS A 21 -6.43 13.24 6.56
CA LYS A 21 -5.42 13.60 5.55
C LYS A 21 -4.61 12.34 5.23
N VAL A 22 -4.46 12.00 3.95
CA VAL A 22 -3.82 10.74 3.53
C VAL A 22 -2.86 10.97 2.37
N VAL A 23 -1.71 10.32 2.43
CA VAL A 23 -0.76 10.23 1.31
C VAL A 23 -1.00 8.93 0.56
N TYR A 24 -1.11 9.03 -0.76
CA TYR A 24 -1.33 7.88 -1.63
C TYR A 24 -0.75 8.14 -3.03
N SER A 25 -0.42 7.07 -3.74
CA SER A 25 -0.03 7.15 -5.15
C SER A 25 -1.25 7.10 -6.08
N LYS A 26 -1.26 7.98 -7.09
CA LYS A 26 -2.24 7.97 -8.20
C LYS A 26 -1.90 6.91 -9.26
N GLU A 27 -0.70 6.35 -9.21
CA GLU A 27 -0.24 5.31 -10.13
C GLU A 27 -1.17 4.09 -10.11
N LYS A 28 -1.32 3.45 -11.27
CA LYS A 28 -2.05 2.18 -11.35
C LYS A 28 -1.14 1.06 -10.83
N PRO A 29 -1.62 0.22 -9.89
CA PRO A 29 -0.84 -0.90 -9.41
C PRO A 29 -0.43 -1.80 -10.57
N ILE A 30 0.85 -2.15 -10.64
CA ILE A 30 1.38 -3.07 -11.63
C ILE A 30 1.07 -4.49 -11.15
N THR A 31 0.43 -5.29 -11.99
CA THR A 31 0.25 -6.71 -11.73
C THR A 31 1.60 -7.41 -11.85
N PRO A 32 2.06 -8.14 -10.83
CA PRO A 32 3.28 -8.93 -10.92
C PRO A 32 3.25 -9.83 -12.15
N LYS A 33 4.34 -9.84 -12.91
CA LYS A 33 4.50 -10.80 -14.01
C LYS A 33 4.50 -12.21 -13.41
N ALA A 34 3.89 -13.17 -14.11
CA ALA A 34 4.02 -14.58 -13.77
C ALA A 34 5.47 -15.01 -14.03
N VAL A 35 6.34 -14.82 -13.04
CA VAL A 35 7.69 -15.37 -13.07
C VAL A 35 7.57 -16.80 -12.59
N GLY A 36 8.02 -17.75 -13.42
CA GLY A 36 7.88 -19.19 -13.20
C GLY A 36 8.26 -19.60 -11.78
N GLY A 37 7.28 -20.11 -11.05
CA GLY A 37 7.35 -20.35 -9.62
C GLY A 37 5.94 -20.48 -9.06
N ASP A 38 5.25 -21.54 -9.44
CA ASP A 38 3.96 -21.89 -8.83
C ASP A 38 4.16 -22.11 -7.32
N CYS A 39 3.09 -21.94 -6.52
CA CYS A 39 3.15 -22.21 -5.07
C CYS A 39 3.57 -23.66 -4.74
N LYS A 40 3.70 -24.53 -5.76
CA LYS A 40 4.27 -25.89 -5.69
C LYS A 40 5.80 -25.95 -5.74
N THR A 41 6.51 -25.07 -6.44
CA THR A 41 7.94 -25.29 -6.78
C THR A 41 8.95 -24.40 -6.09
N ASN A 42 8.59 -23.23 -5.53
CA ASN A 42 9.53 -22.47 -4.67
C ASN A 42 8.92 -21.30 -3.89
N CYS A 43 7.72 -21.46 -3.30
CA CYS A 43 7.14 -20.40 -2.47
C CYS A 43 7.66 -20.47 -1.01
N ILE A 44 8.04 -19.32 -0.45
CA ILE A 44 8.41 -19.12 0.98
C ILE A 44 7.21 -19.33 1.93
N CYS A 45 5.99 -19.49 1.40
CA CYS A 45 4.78 -19.58 2.19
C CYS A 45 4.65 -20.93 2.93
N SER A 46 4.41 -20.88 4.24
CA SER A 46 4.27 -22.06 5.13
C SER A 46 3.06 -22.96 4.83
N ASN A 47 2.19 -22.58 3.89
CA ASN A 47 0.93 -23.24 3.60
C ASN A 47 0.82 -23.48 2.08
N LYS A 48 1.32 -24.64 1.63
CA LYS A 48 1.57 -24.99 0.21
C LYS A 48 0.29 -25.25 -0.61
N ASP A 49 -0.88 -25.30 0.03
CA ASP A 49 -2.15 -25.64 -0.63
C ASP A 49 -2.87 -24.44 -1.28
N ARG A 50 -2.37 -23.21 -1.11
CA ARG A 50 -3.02 -22.00 -1.66
C ARG A 50 -2.44 -21.58 -3.00
N THR A 51 -3.31 -21.27 -3.97
CA THR A 51 -2.97 -20.60 -5.23
C THR A 51 -2.72 -19.11 -4.98
N CYS A 52 -1.55 -18.80 -4.43
CA CYS A 52 -1.09 -17.43 -4.13
C CYS A 52 -1.00 -16.55 -5.40
N VAL A 53 -0.80 -17.15 -6.57
CA VAL A 53 -0.61 -16.46 -7.86
C VAL A 53 -1.91 -15.82 -8.39
N GLU A 54 -3.08 -16.41 -8.11
CA GLU A 54 -4.35 -15.99 -8.71
C GLU A 54 -5.23 -15.12 -7.80
N ARG A 55 -5.29 -15.42 -6.49
CA ARG A 55 -6.25 -14.76 -5.58
C ARG A 55 -5.62 -13.83 -4.53
N ARG A 56 -4.32 -13.95 -4.26
CA ARG A 56 -3.61 -13.15 -3.24
C ARG A 56 -2.19 -12.85 -3.67
N GLN A 57 -2.06 -12.20 -4.84
CA GLN A 57 -0.77 -11.69 -5.29
C GLN A 57 -0.15 -10.84 -4.19
N ILE A 58 1.07 -11.20 -3.81
CA ILE A 58 1.84 -10.44 -2.83
C ILE A 58 2.24 -9.14 -3.53
N PRO A 59 1.79 -7.98 -3.05
CA PRO A 59 2.16 -6.72 -3.68
C PRO A 59 3.68 -6.53 -3.56
N GLY A 60 4.33 -6.33 -4.70
CA GLY A 60 5.73 -5.93 -4.75
C GLY A 60 5.88 -4.46 -4.37
N SER A 61 7.00 -4.13 -3.74
CA SER A 61 7.43 -2.75 -3.50
C SER A 61 8.92 -2.66 -3.78
N VAL A 62 9.37 -1.48 -4.15
CA VAL A 62 10.77 -1.09 -4.24
C VAL A 62 11.18 -0.39 -2.94
N SER A 63 12.44 -0.55 -2.52
CA SER A 63 12.93 -0.07 -1.22
C SER A 63 12.80 1.44 -1.02
N PHE A 64 12.78 2.21 -2.10
CA PHE A 64 12.69 3.68 -2.03
C PHE A 64 11.28 4.21 -1.77
N VAL A 65 10.22 3.51 -2.21
CA VAL A 65 8.84 4.01 -2.15
C VAL A 65 8.37 4.24 -0.71
N PRO A 66 8.58 3.32 0.25
CA PRO A 66 8.18 3.55 1.63
C PRO A 66 8.89 4.74 2.28
N SER A 67 10.19 4.89 2.04
CA SER A 67 10.98 5.99 2.60
C SER A 67 10.51 7.35 2.08
N VAL A 68 10.32 7.47 0.76
CA VAL A 68 9.83 8.71 0.14
C VAL A 68 8.41 9.04 0.62
N ALA A 69 7.54 8.04 0.73
CA ALA A 69 6.20 8.25 1.29
C ALA A 69 6.25 8.80 2.73
N GLY A 70 7.18 8.31 3.57
CA GLY A 70 7.42 8.83 4.91
C GLY A 70 7.88 10.28 4.91
N LEU A 71 8.82 10.63 4.03
CA LEU A 71 9.31 12.01 3.89
C LEU A 71 8.21 12.98 3.43
N ILE A 72 7.34 12.56 2.50
CA ILE A 72 6.19 13.35 2.06
C ILE A 72 5.23 13.61 3.22
N ILE A 73 4.92 12.58 4.02
CA ILE A 73 4.05 12.74 5.20
C ILE A 73 4.68 13.70 6.21
N ALA A 74 5.98 13.54 6.49
CA ALA A 74 6.69 14.40 7.43
C ALA A 74 6.66 15.88 7.01
N SER A 75 6.92 16.15 5.72
CA SER A 75 6.83 17.50 5.14
C SER A 75 5.44 18.10 5.34
N GLU A 76 4.40 17.32 5.07
CA GLU A 76 3.02 17.79 5.23
C GLU A 76 2.65 18.09 6.69
N VAL A 77 3.12 17.28 7.63
CA VAL A 77 2.94 17.51 9.07
C VAL A 77 3.67 18.77 9.51
N VAL A 78 4.90 19.00 9.04
CA VAL A 78 5.66 20.22 9.37
C VAL A 78 4.94 21.46 8.85
N LYS A 79 4.45 21.44 7.60
CA LYS A 79 3.64 22.53 7.02
C LYS A 79 2.41 22.83 7.86
N ASP A 80 1.69 21.79 8.30
CA ASP A 80 0.50 21.95 9.15
C ASP A 80 0.85 22.56 10.52
N ILE A 81 1.98 22.15 11.13
CA ILE A 81 2.42 22.65 12.45
C ILE A 81 2.81 24.13 12.40
N ILE A 82 3.55 24.55 11.37
CA ILE A 82 4.03 25.94 11.26
C ILE A 82 2.96 26.89 10.68
N GLY A 83 1.76 26.40 10.36
CA GLY A 83 0.70 27.20 9.76
C GLY A 83 1.03 27.66 8.33
N TYR A 84 1.76 26.85 7.58
CA TYR A 84 2.16 27.19 6.22
C TYR A 84 0.93 27.24 5.29
N THR A 85 0.50 28.43 4.92
CA THR A 85 -0.48 28.69 3.87
C THR A 85 0.23 28.87 2.54
N GLU A 86 -0.04 27.99 1.58
CA GLU A 86 0.33 28.26 0.18
C GLU A 86 -0.48 29.49 -0.29
N ASN A 87 0.24 30.56 -0.68
CA ASN A 87 -0.33 31.75 -1.32
C ASN A 87 -0.92 31.42 -2.69
#